data_AF-A0A946IJW2-F1
#
_entry.id   AF-A0A946IJW2-F1
#
_cell.length_a   1.000
_cell.length_b   1.000
_cell.length_c   1.000
_cell.angle_alpha   90.00
_cell.angle_beta   90.00
_cell.angle_gamma   90.00
#
_symmetry.space_group_name_H-M   'P 1'
#
loop_
_entity.id
_entity.type
_entity.pdbx_description
1 polymer ?
#
loop_
_entity_poly.entity_id
_entity_poly.type
_entity_poly.pdbx_seq_one_letter_code
_entity_poly.pdbx_strand_id
1 'polypeptide(L)'
;MKTQRLKLIFSLSLVLALGACATSQHGNTKIDDFGKYMQIQINDSDKRDVYLTFGQPHYVAYDSDGKSIWSYKRLNLTPSGWSYVPVWGLLFGGMNKEEKVAYFEFSQEGLLKNISSKDSSGYVNSWVGIAGGGVNDDKPENATSIKEEMEENSLPYDKAKDPSTYD
;
A
#
# COMPACT_ATOMS: atom_id res chain seq x y z
N MET A 1 -44.64 -21.33 -3.06
CA MET A 1 -43.24 -21.62 -2.63
C MET A 1 -42.21 -21.52 -3.76
N LYS A 2 -42.43 -22.06 -4.98
CA LYS A 2 -41.45 -21.99 -6.10
C LYS A 2 -41.09 -20.55 -6.53
N THR A 3 -42.06 -19.66 -6.67
CA THR A 3 -41.86 -18.26 -7.08
C THR A 3 -41.16 -17.42 -6.01
N GLN A 4 -41.33 -17.75 -4.73
CA GLN A 4 -40.68 -17.05 -3.63
C GLN A 4 -39.20 -17.44 -3.51
N ARG A 5 -38.85 -18.72 -3.71
CA ARG A 5 -37.47 -19.19 -3.81
C ARG A 5 -36.75 -18.63 -5.04
N LEU A 6 -37.44 -18.50 -6.17
CA LEU A 6 -36.89 -17.92 -7.40
C LEU A 6 -36.57 -16.42 -7.24
N LYS A 7 -37.45 -15.65 -6.58
CA LYS A 7 -37.19 -14.23 -6.26
C LYS A 7 -36.02 -14.06 -5.30
N LEU A 8 -35.86 -14.98 -4.34
CA LEU A 8 -34.76 -14.95 -3.37
C LEU A 8 -33.40 -15.28 -4.00
N ILE A 9 -33.37 -16.28 -4.90
CA ILE A 9 -32.17 -16.61 -5.69
C ILE A 9 -31.78 -15.45 -6.62
N PHE A 10 -32.76 -14.83 -7.28
CA PHE A 10 -32.51 -13.69 -8.17
C PHE A 10 -32.02 -12.46 -7.40
N SER A 11 -32.63 -12.15 -6.25
CA SER A 11 -32.18 -11.09 -5.34
C SER A 11 -30.75 -11.33 -4.86
N LEU A 12 -30.43 -12.56 -4.42
CA LEU A 12 -29.10 -12.93 -3.95
C LEU A 12 -28.05 -12.81 -5.08
N SER A 13 -28.38 -13.26 -6.29
CA SER A 13 -27.50 -13.16 -7.46
C SER A 13 -27.23 -11.70 -7.87
N LEU A 14 -28.21 -10.81 -7.71
CA LEU A 14 -28.05 -9.39 -8.03
C LEU A 14 -27.14 -8.68 -7.01
N VAL A 15 -27.24 -9.03 -5.73
CA VAL A 15 -26.33 -8.50 -4.67
C VAL A 15 -24.90 -8.99 -4.88
N LEU A 16 -24.71 -10.26 -5.26
CA LEU A 16 -23.39 -10.83 -5.57
C LEU A 16 -22.75 -10.18 -6.80
N ALA A 17 -23.53 -9.84 -7.83
CA ALA A 17 -23.02 -9.19 -9.04
C ALA A 17 -22.56 -7.74 -8.80
N LEU A 18 -23.22 -7.02 -7.89
CA LEU A 18 -22.90 -5.60 -7.62
C LEU A 18 -21.66 -5.42 -6.73
N GLY A 19 -21.28 -6.42 -5.92
CA GLY A 19 -20.11 -6.34 -5.04
C GLY A 19 -18.76 -6.69 -5.68
N ALA A 20 -18.74 -7.23 -6.91
CA ALA A 20 -17.55 -7.86 -7.49
C ALA A 20 -16.66 -6.95 -8.36
N CYS A 21 -16.96 -5.65 -8.42
CA CYS A 21 -16.22 -4.68 -9.25
C CYS A 21 -15.38 -3.68 -8.43
N ALA A 22 -15.04 -4.02 -7.18
CA ALA A 22 -14.19 -3.16 -6.36
C ALA A 22 -12.71 -3.49 -6.63
N THR A 23 -12.05 -2.67 -7.43
CA THR A 23 -10.58 -2.54 -7.36
C THR A 23 -10.27 -1.75 -6.11
N SER A 24 -9.44 -2.31 -5.22
CA SER A 24 -9.06 -1.64 -3.98
C SER A 24 -7.62 -1.15 -4.09
N GLN A 25 -7.44 0.15 -3.88
CA GLN A 25 -6.14 0.79 -3.84
C GLN A 25 -5.89 1.34 -2.44
N HIS A 26 -4.76 0.98 -1.87
CA HIS A 26 -4.33 1.37 -0.53
C HIS A 26 -2.92 1.98 -0.56
N GLY A 27 -2.62 2.82 0.43
CA GLY A 27 -1.30 3.46 0.58
C GLY A 27 -1.16 4.79 -0.17
N ASN A 28 0.09 5.20 -0.41
CA ASN A 28 0.42 6.52 -0.96
C ASN A 28 0.49 6.51 -2.48
N THR A 29 -0.54 7.05 -3.13
CA THR A 29 -0.63 7.14 -4.59
C THR A 29 0.33 8.16 -5.22
N LYS A 30 0.88 9.08 -4.42
CA LYS A 30 1.79 10.12 -4.93
C LYS A 30 3.10 9.55 -5.44
N ILE A 31 3.46 8.32 -5.06
CA ILE A 31 4.67 7.64 -5.54
C ILE A 31 4.55 7.14 -6.99
N ASP A 32 3.38 7.21 -7.61
CA ASP A 32 3.21 6.96 -9.04
C ASP A 32 3.36 8.23 -9.89
N ASP A 33 3.24 9.40 -9.27
CA ASP A 33 3.27 10.68 -9.97
C ASP A 33 4.72 11.11 -10.17
N PHE A 34 5.23 10.88 -11.39
CA PHE A 34 6.58 11.32 -11.77
C PHE A 34 6.81 12.82 -11.53
N GLY A 35 5.77 13.67 -11.69
CA GLY A 35 5.86 15.10 -11.46
C GLY A 35 6.16 15.47 -10.00
N LYS A 36 5.84 14.58 -9.04
CA LYS A 36 6.21 14.75 -7.62
C LYS A 36 7.69 14.54 -7.38
N TYR A 37 8.31 13.58 -8.05
CA TYR A 37 9.76 13.36 -7.96
C TYR A 37 10.56 14.53 -8.53
N MET A 38 10.02 15.25 -9.52
CA MET A 38 10.67 16.45 -10.06
C MET A 38 10.65 17.65 -9.12
N GLN A 39 9.83 17.63 -8.05
CA GLN A 39 9.74 18.71 -7.06
C GLN A 39 10.84 18.62 -5.98
N ILE A 40 11.59 17.53 -5.93
CA ILE A 40 12.63 17.28 -4.95
C ILE A 40 13.99 17.13 -5.64
N GLN A 41 15.05 17.54 -4.96
CA GLN A 41 16.40 17.56 -5.50
C GLN A 41 17.36 16.84 -4.55
N ILE A 42 18.14 15.92 -5.10
CA ILE A 42 19.15 15.17 -4.33
C ILE A 42 20.23 16.15 -3.87
N ASN A 43 20.64 16.00 -2.61
CA ASN A 43 21.55 16.86 -1.83
C ASN A 43 21.01 18.23 -1.41
N ASP A 44 19.88 18.68 -1.95
CA ASP A 44 19.30 19.98 -1.64
C ASP A 44 17.99 19.88 -0.84
N SER A 45 17.13 18.91 -1.17
CA SER A 45 15.88 18.68 -0.44
C SER A 45 16.11 17.98 0.88
N ASP A 46 15.31 18.36 1.88
CA ASP A 46 15.33 17.75 3.21
C ASP A 46 14.10 16.85 3.48
N LYS A 47 14.03 16.29 4.69
CA LYS A 47 12.89 15.50 5.17
C LYS A 47 11.55 16.24 5.07
N ARG A 48 11.54 17.56 5.28
CA ARG A 48 10.33 18.39 5.22
C ARG A 48 9.86 18.56 3.78
N ASP A 49 10.75 18.77 2.83
CA ASP A 49 10.39 18.86 1.41
C ASP A 49 9.77 17.56 0.90
N VAL A 50 10.36 16.42 1.29
CA VAL A 50 9.82 15.09 0.97
C VAL A 50 8.47 14.90 1.63
N TYR A 51 8.30 15.31 2.90
CA TYR A 51 7.01 15.27 3.58
C TYR A 51 5.95 16.14 2.91
N LEU A 52 6.26 17.38 2.51
CA LEU A 52 5.30 18.26 1.84
C LEU A 52 4.86 17.68 0.49
N THR A 53 5.78 17.02 -0.19
CA THR A 53 5.52 16.40 -1.50
C THR A 53 4.71 15.12 -1.34
N PHE A 54 5.23 14.14 -0.57
CA PHE A 54 4.71 12.78 -0.49
C PHE A 54 3.84 12.51 0.74
N GLY A 55 3.93 13.32 1.79
CA GLY A 55 3.21 13.15 3.05
C GLY A 55 3.97 12.28 4.05
N GLN A 56 3.25 11.77 5.05
CA GLN A 56 3.80 10.86 6.05
C GLN A 56 4.27 9.54 5.41
N PRO A 57 5.50 9.06 5.70
CA PRO A 57 5.97 7.75 5.25
C PRO A 57 5.23 6.61 5.95
N HIS A 58 5.22 5.44 5.31
CA HIS A 58 4.67 4.22 5.92
C HIS A 58 5.67 3.58 6.88
N TYR A 59 6.96 3.65 6.59
CA TYR A 59 7.98 3.16 7.51
C TYR A 59 9.17 4.10 7.52
N VAL A 60 9.81 4.16 8.67
CA VAL A 60 11.07 4.86 8.88
C VAL A 60 12.05 3.83 9.42
N ALA A 61 13.23 3.76 8.83
CA ALA A 61 14.28 2.84 9.21
C ALA A 61 15.57 3.62 9.38
N TYR A 62 16.41 3.22 10.34
CA TYR A 62 17.71 3.84 10.58
C TYR A 62 18.83 2.84 10.35
N ASP A 63 19.88 3.26 9.66
CA ASP A 63 21.12 2.48 9.55
C ASP A 63 22.04 2.71 10.76
N SER A 64 23.12 1.92 10.85
CA SER A 64 24.12 2.05 11.93
C SER A 64 24.89 3.37 11.90
N ASP A 65 24.87 4.08 10.78
CA ASP A 65 25.56 5.35 10.57
C ASP A 65 24.65 6.56 10.89
N GLY A 66 23.41 6.32 11.33
CA GLY A 66 22.43 7.36 11.63
C GLY A 66 21.72 7.95 10.41
N LYS A 67 21.85 7.32 9.23
CA LYS A 67 21.04 7.66 8.06
C LYS A 67 19.64 7.12 8.25
N SER A 68 18.66 7.89 7.81
CA SER A 68 17.26 7.47 7.86
C SER A 68 16.75 7.14 6.47
N ILE A 69 15.93 6.11 6.36
CA ILE A 69 15.28 5.67 5.14
C ILE A 69 13.77 5.77 5.36
N TRP A 70 13.11 6.62 4.59
CA TRP A 70 11.67 6.71 4.58
C TRP A 70 11.10 5.86 3.45
N SER A 71 10.18 4.99 3.78
CA SER A 71 9.54 4.07 2.85
C SER A 71 8.08 4.45 2.65
N TYR A 72 7.67 4.58 1.40
CA TYR A 72 6.29 4.82 1.00
C TYR A 72 5.81 3.63 0.17
N LYS A 73 4.66 3.08 0.55
CA LYS A 73 4.07 1.94 -0.15
C LYS A 73 2.77 2.33 -0.83
N ARG A 74 2.50 1.69 -1.95
CA ARG A 74 1.18 1.62 -2.58
C ARG A 74 0.89 0.18 -2.92
N LEU A 75 -0.33 -0.24 -2.60
CA LEU A 75 -0.87 -1.54 -2.93
C LEU A 75 -2.11 -1.35 -3.79
N ASN A 76 -2.12 -1.97 -4.97
CA ASN A 76 -3.28 -2.03 -5.85
C ASN A 76 -3.70 -3.50 -6.01
N LEU A 77 -4.96 -3.79 -5.69
CA LEU A 77 -5.53 -5.12 -5.77
C LEU A 77 -6.69 -5.11 -6.77
N THR A 78 -6.52 -5.81 -7.87
CA THR A 78 -7.52 -5.90 -8.94
C THR A 78 -8.05 -7.33 -9.04
N PRO A 79 -9.37 -7.58 -9.03
CA PRO A 79 -9.92 -8.91 -9.24
C PRO A 79 -9.41 -9.55 -10.54
N SER A 80 -8.98 -10.81 -10.47
CA SER A 80 -8.56 -11.53 -11.67
C SER A 80 -9.77 -11.96 -12.52
N GLY A 81 -9.53 -12.16 -13.82
CA GLY A 81 -10.58 -12.64 -14.74
C GLY A 81 -11.21 -13.98 -14.31
N TRP A 82 -10.41 -14.85 -13.67
CA TRP A 82 -10.88 -16.15 -13.15
C TRP A 82 -11.96 -16.01 -12.08
N SER A 83 -11.94 -14.93 -11.30
CA SER A 83 -12.93 -14.64 -10.26
C SER A 83 -14.35 -14.47 -10.82
N TYR A 84 -14.49 -14.17 -12.12
CA TYR A 84 -15.79 -13.98 -12.77
C TYR A 84 -16.35 -15.26 -13.40
N VAL A 85 -15.59 -16.36 -13.44
CA VAL A 85 -16.05 -17.63 -14.02
C VAL A 85 -16.82 -18.42 -12.97
N PRO A 86 -18.09 -18.81 -13.21
CA PRO A 86 -18.85 -19.63 -12.26
C PRO A 86 -18.13 -20.95 -11.93
N VAL A 87 -18.20 -21.38 -10.67
CA VAL A 87 -17.53 -22.57 -10.09
C VAL A 87 -15.99 -22.47 -10.08
N TRP A 88 -15.36 -22.15 -11.20
CA TRP A 88 -13.90 -22.01 -11.31
C TRP A 88 -13.37 -20.81 -10.54
N GLY A 89 -14.11 -19.71 -10.47
CA GLY A 89 -13.78 -18.54 -9.67
C GLY A 89 -13.78 -18.82 -8.17
N LEU A 90 -14.49 -19.84 -7.69
CA LEU A 90 -14.41 -20.23 -6.27
C LEU A 90 -13.11 -21.00 -5.95
N LEU A 91 -12.52 -21.67 -6.94
CA LEU A 91 -11.32 -22.50 -6.76
C LEU A 91 -10.04 -21.74 -7.14
N PHE A 92 -10.12 -20.97 -8.22
CA PHE A 92 -9.00 -20.29 -8.85
C PHE A 92 -9.16 -18.78 -8.93
N GLY A 93 -10.26 -18.23 -8.41
CA GLY A 93 -10.43 -16.78 -8.28
C GLY A 93 -9.43 -16.19 -7.28
N GLY A 94 -9.23 -14.89 -7.41
CA GLY A 94 -8.23 -14.16 -6.67
C GLY A 94 -8.08 -12.73 -7.16
N MET A 95 -6.97 -12.12 -6.75
CA MET A 95 -6.61 -10.75 -7.06
C MET A 95 -5.22 -10.71 -7.68
N ASN A 96 -5.07 -9.91 -8.73
CA ASN A 96 -3.79 -9.41 -9.18
C ASN A 96 -3.33 -8.34 -8.18
N LYS A 97 -2.15 -8.52 -7.64
CA LYS A 97 -1.49 -7.60 -6.71
C LYS A 97 -0.43 -6.83 -7.49
N GLU A 98 -0.47 -5.52 -7.38
CA GLU A 98 0.60 -4.63 -7.80
C GLU A 98 1.02 -3.80 -6.58
N GLU A 99 2.29 -3.93 -6.22
CA GLU A 99 2.87 -3.22 -5.10
C GLU A 99 4.03 -2.37 -5.59
N LYS A 100 4.04 -1.11 -5.17
CA LYS A 100 5.12 -0.18 -5.41
C LYS A 100 5.62 0.35 -4.09
N VAL A 101 6.94 0.29 -3.90
CA VAL A 101 7.61 0.86 -2.73
C VAL A 101 8.64 1.88 -3.20
N ALA A 102 8.55 3.10 -2.69
CA ALA A 102 9.54 4.14 -2.91
C ALA A 102 10.32 4.38 -1.63
N TYR A 103 11.64 4.42 -1.74
CA TYR A 103 12.59 4.64 -0.66
C TYR A 103 13.27 5.99 -0.85
N PHE A 104 13.30 6.78 0.20
CA PHE A 104 14.01 8.06 0.28
C PHE A 104 15.06 7.93 1.37
N GLU A 105 16.32 7.97 0.98
CA GLU A 105 17.45 7.85 1.90
C GLU A 105 17.95 9.24 2.24
N PHE A 106 18.06 9.54 3.53
CA PHE A 106 18.56 10.82 4.03
C PHE A 106 19.88 10.62 4.77
N SER A 107 20.77 11.60 4.67
CA SER A 107 21.96 11.63 5.52
C SER A 107 21.60 11.92 6.97
N GLN A 108 22.60 11.83 7.86
CA GLN A 108 22.44 12.15 9.28
C GLN A 108 21.96 13.60 9.50
N GLU A 109 22.33 14.51 8.60
CA GLU A 109 21.89 15.91 8.61
C GLU A 109 20.47 16.11 8.05
N GLY A 110 19.79 15.04 7.61
CA GLY A 110 18.43 15.09 7.10
C GLY A 110 18.30 15.49 5.62
N LEU A 111 19.40 15.53 4.87
CA LEU A 111 19.39 15.84 3.43
C LEU A 111 19.15 14.58 2.60
N LEU A 112 18.32 14.68 1.57
CA LEU A 112 18.02 13.60 0.65
C LEU A 112 19.26 13.21 -0.16
N LYS A 113 19.69 11.96 -0.07
CA LYS A 113 20.87 11.42 -0.76
C LYS A 113 20.53 10.49 -1.90
N ASN A 114 19.44 9.73 -1.77
CA ASN A 114 19.04 8.77 -2.79
C ASN A 114 17.53 8.59 -2.83
N ILE A 115 17.03 8.26 -4.01
CA ILE A 115 15.65 7.86 -4.24
C ILE A 115 15.70 6.56 -5.03
N SER A 116 15.06 5.52 -4.52
CA SER A 116 14.91 4.26 -5.24
C SER A 116 13.47 3.78 -5.19
N SER A 117 13.07 2.96 -6.16
CA SER A 117 11.74 2.36 -6.18
C SER A 117 11.82 0.90 -6.56
N LYS A 118 10.95 0.10 -5.95
CA LYS A 118 10.76 -1.31 -6.25
C LYS A 118 9.30 -1.54 -6.60
N ASP A 119 9.09 -2.12 -7.77
CA ASP A 119 7.79 -2.59 -8.22
C ASP A 119 7.74 -4.11 -8.13
N SER A 120 6.62 -4.64 -7.64
CA SER A 120 6.35 -6.07 -7.51
C SER A 120 4.92 -6.34 -7.95
N SER A 121 4.75 -7.29 -8.86
CA SER A 121 3.43 -7.75 -9.28
C SER A 121 3.29 -9.24 -8.99
N GLY A 122 2.12 -9.65 -8.54
CA GLY A 122 1.85 -11.05 -8.21
C GLY A 122 0.39 -11.41 -8.33
N TYR A 123 0.12 -12.69 -8.14
CA TYR A 123 -1.23 -13.23 -8.07
C TYR A 123 -1.48 -13.81 -6.69
N VAL A 124 -2.57 -13.39 -6.06
CA VAL A 124 -3.02 -13.92 -4.77
C VAL A 124 -4.38 -14.55 -4.99
N ASN A 125 -4.48 -15.88 -4.83
CA ASN A 125 -5.79 -16.53 -4.88
C ASN A 125 -6.63 -16.16 -3.64
N SER A 126 -7.96 -16.22 -3.77
CA SER A 126 -8.89 -15.77 -2.73
C SER A 126 -8.70 -16.51 -1.39
N TRP A 127 -8.36 -17.80 -1.41
CA TRP A 127 -8.16 -18.60 -0.21
C TRP A 127 -6.89 -18.22 0.54
N VAL A 128 -5.80 -17.95 -0.17
CA VAL A 128 -4.52 -17.49 0.40
C VAL A 128 -4.65 -16.07 0.97
N GLY A 129 -5.44 -15.21 0.34
CA GLY A 129 -5.76 -13.88 0.87
C GLY A 129 -6.50 -13.93 2.22
N ILE A 130 -7.51 -14.81 2.33
CA ILE A 130 -8.25 -15.01 3.58
C ILE A 130 -7.36 -15.65 4.67
N ALA A 131 -6.46 -16.55 4.28
CA ALA A 131 -5.51 -17.18 5.20
C ALA A 131 -4.33 -16.26 5.62
N GLY A 132 -4.32 -15.00 5.19
CA GLY A 132 -3.29 -14.01 5.54
C GLY A 132 -1.96 -14.15 4.80
N GLY A 133 -1.80 -15.14 3.91
CA GLY A 133 -0.53 -15.45 3.26
C GLY A 133 -0.19 -14.60 2.02
N GLY A 134 -1.08 -13.70 1.59
CA GLY A 134 -0.96 -12.95 0.33
C GLY A 134 -0.56 -11.47 0.46
N VAL A 135 -0.58 -10.93 1.68
CA VAL A 135 -0.25 -9.54 1.98
C VAL A 135 0.86 -9.56 3.02
N ASN A 136 2.03 -10.05 2.61
CA ASN A 136 3.23 -9.84 3.42
C ASN A 136 3.45 -8.33 3.44
N ASP A 137 3.21 -7.74 4.60
CA ASP A 137 3.52 -6.37 4.85
C ASP A 137 5.04 -6.32 5.01
N ASP A 138 5.76 -5.89 3.96
CA ASP A 138 7.22 -5.76 3.96
C ASP A 138 7.66 -4.66 4.97
N LYS A 139 7.44 -4.89 6.26
CA LYS A 139 7.91 -4.02 7.32
C LYS A 139 9.42 -4.17 7.35
N PRO A 140 10.19 -3.08 7.16
CA PRO A 140 11.64 -3.18 7.27
C PRO A 140 12.00 -3.70 8.66
N GLU A 141 12.98 -4.59 8.76
CA GLU A 141 13.35 -5.28 10.00
C GLU A 141 13.75 -4.31 11.13
N ASN A 142 14.15 -3.09 10.77
CA ASN A 142 14.54 -1.98 11.64
C ASN A 142 13.54 -0.81 11.63
N ALA A 143 12.25 -1.06 11.35
CA ALA A 143 11.23 0.00 11.38
C ALA A 143 11.11 0.61 12.79
N THR A 144 11.29 1.92 12.89
CA THR A 144 11.13 2.71 14.12
C THR A 144 9.72 3.31 14.21
N SER A 145 9.43 3.98 15.33
CA SER A 145 8.18 4.71 15.53
C SER A 145 8.10 5.90 14.58
N ILE A 146 7.17 5.86 13.62
CA ILE A 146 6.90 6.98 12.69
C ILE A 146 6.52 8.23 13.48
N LYS A 147 5.78 8.06 14.58
CA LYS A 147 5.38 9.16 15.44
C LYS A 147 6.60 9.91 16.00
N GLU A 148 7.60 9.19 16.49
CA GLU A 148 8.84 9.79 17.01
C GLU A 148 9.59 10.54 15.91
N GLU A 149 9.70 9.94 14.70
CA GLU A 149 10.31 10.61 13.55
C GLU A 149 9.62 11.94 13.21
N MET A 150 8.29 11.91 13.14
CA MET A 150 7.50 13.10 12.80
C MET A 150 7.63 14.15 13.91
N GLU A 151 7.58 13.77 15.19
CA GLU A 151 7.74 14.68 16.32
C GLU A 151 9.14 15.33 16.36
N GLU A 152 10.21 14.54 16.17
CA GLU A 152 11.59 15.02 16.13
C GLU A 152 11.80 16.07 15.03
N ASN A 153 11.20 15.84 13.86
CA ASN A 153 11.33 16.74 12.70
C ASN A 153 10.27 17.86 12.67
N SER A 154 9.45 17.98 13.73
CA SER A 154 8.33 18.94 13.80
C SER A 154 7.37 18.83 12.62
N LEU A 155 7.11 17.59 12.17
CA LEU A 155 6.20 17.25 11.08
C LEU A 155 4.85 16.76 11.63
N PRO A 156 3.74 17.02 10.94
CA PRO A 156 2.44 16.50 11.36
C PRO A 156 2.39 14.97 11.27
N TYR A 157 1.93 14.34 12.35
CA TYR A 157 1.66 12.91 12.40
C TYR A 157 0.16 12.63 12.25
N ASP A 158 -0.17 11.79 11.27
CA ASP A 158 -1.50 11.28 10.98
C ASP A 158 -1.58 9.81 11.38
N LYS A 159 -2.24 9.56 12.52
CA LYS A 159 -2.44 8.22 13.07
C LYS A 159 -3.17 7.29 12.09
N ALA A 160 -4.09 7.80 11.27
CA ALA A 160 -4.86 6.97 10.34
C ALA A 160 -4.03 6.42 9.16
N LYS A 161 -2.81 6.96 8.96
CA LYS A 161 -1.87 6.51 7.93
C LYS A 161 -0.72 5.67 8.49
N ASP A 162 -0.72 5.42 9.78
CA ASP A 162 0.30 4.61 10.44
C ASP A 162 0.01 3.11 10.22
N PRO A 163 0.93 2.33 9.64
CA PRO A 163 0.70 0.91 9.40
C PRO A 163 0.43 0.07 10.64
N SER A 164 0.87 0.51 11.81
CA SER A 164 0.57 -0.15 13.09
C SER A 164 -0.91 -0.07 13.50
N THR A 165 -1.73 0.71 12.78
CA THR A 165 -3.15 0.89 13.09
C THR A 165 -4.09 0.06 12.22
N TYR A 166 -3.56 -0.77 11.31
CA TYR A 166 -4.34 -1.68 10.47
C TYR A 166 -4.70 -3.02 11.14
N ASP A 167 -4.53 -3.12 12.47
CA ASP A 167 -4.91 -4.27 13.31
C ASP A 167 -6.44 -4.43 13.48
#